data_AF-A0A822FBU0-F1
#
_entry.id   AF-A0A822FBU0-F1
#
_cell.length_a   1.000
_cell.length_b   1.000
_cell.length_c   1.000
_cell.angle_alpha   90.00
_cell.angle_beta   90.00
_cell.angle_gamma   90.00
#
_symmetry.space_group_name_H-M   'P 1'
#
loop_
_entity.id
_entity.type
_entity.pdbx_description
1 polymer ?
#
loop_
_entity_poly.entity_id
_entity_poly.type
_entity_poly.pdbx_seq_one_letter_code
_entity_poly.pdbx_strand_id
1 'polypeptide(L)'
;TGHLYGFDNALKHWTCLFHKHDFVSDFALPSELTSSGPLSSLTKSYGATMNDDVYQKTLYSSPNRELLVSAYLETQIQRSRILHSSREYYFWLTSFVRFLASSSLDDKSLKLKSILDHVAEHVHSTPTNSNINFMPLKNKDEYQNLLNECLTILRNHDDASTLVQHYE
;
A
#
# COMPACT_ATOMS: atom_id res chain seq x y z
N THR A 1 0.14 -7.18 26.50
CA THR A 1 -0.04 -8.01 25.29
C THR A 1 0.56 -7.42 24.04
N GLY A 2 0.78 -6.10 23.90
CA GLY A 2 1.60 -5.56 22.80
C GLY A 2 1.05 -5.78 21.38
N HIS A 3 -0.18 -6.26 21.24
CA HIS A 3 -0.86 -6.39 19.96
C HIS A 3 -1.99 -5.36 19.92
N LEU A 4 -2.16 -4.69 18.78
CA LEU A 4 -3.32 -3.90 18.44
C LEU A 4 -4.12 -4.63 17.37
N TYR A 5 -5.42 -4.78 17.57
CA TYR A 5 -6.31 -5.42 16.60
C TYR A 5 -7.34 -4.41 16.09
N GLY A 6 -7.70 -4.56 14.81
CA GLY A 6 -8.81 -3.85 14.16
C GLY A 6 -9.82 -4.86 13.65
N PHE A 7 -11.11 -4.54 13.72
CA PHE A 7 -12.15 -5.40 13.17
C PHE A 7 -12.33 -5.10 11.68
N ASP A 8 -12.01 -6.06 10.81
CA ASP A 8 -12.23 -5.94 9.37
C ASP A 8 -13.72 -6.21 9.07
N ASN A 9 -14.44 -5.14 8.74
CA ASN A 9 -15.87 -5.23 8.41
C ASN A 9 -16.16 -5.98 7.11
N ALA A 10 -15.20 -6.07 6.19
CA ALA A 10 -15.34 -6.80 4.93
C ALA A 10 -15.23 -8.30 5.16
N LEU A 11 -14.24 -8.71 5.94
CA LEU A 11 -13.95 -10.13 6.22
C LEU A 11 -14.59 -10.65 7.52
N LYS A 12 -15.29 -9.79 8.28
CA LYS A 12 -15.96 -10.10 9.56
C LYS A 12 -15.05 -10.81 10.58
N HIS A 13 -13.79 -10.37 10.69
CA HIS A 13 -12.83 -10.94 11.64
C HIS A 13 -11.93 -9.86 12.27
N TRP A 14 -11.30 -10.21 13.40
CA TRP A 14 -10.27 -9.37 14.02
C TRP A 14 -8.93 -9.59 13.31
N THR A 15 -8.36 -8.52 12.77
CA THR A 15 -7.03 -8.53 12.14
C THR A 15 -6.03 -7.86 13.08
N CYS A 16 -4.85 -8.47 13.25
CA CYS A 16 -3.76 -7.83 13.96
C CYS A 16 -3.24 -6.65 13.14
N LEU A 17 -3.42 -5.43 13.66
CA LEU A 17 -2.95 -4.19 13.06
C LEU A 17 -1.52 -3.88 13.47
N PHE A 18 -1.12 -4.15 14.69
CA PHE A 18 0.27 -3.94 15.11
C PHE A 18 0.66 -5.00 16.12
N HIS A 19 1.84 -5.54 15.97
CA HIS A 19 2.52 -6.25 17.03
C HIS A 19 3.66 -5.38 17.58
N LYS A 20 3.95 -5.49 18.88
CA LYS A 20 5.05 -4.78 19.56
C LYS A 20 6.41 -5.09 18.95
N HIS A 21 6.51 -6.20 18.22
CA HIS A 21 7.69 -6.62 17.46
C HIS A 21 7.46 -6.59 15.95
N ASP A 22 6.31 -6.10 15.46
CA ASP A 22 6.17 -5.78 14.04
C ASP A 22 7.06 -4.58 13.78
N PHE A 23 8.20 -4.86 13.16
CA PHE A 23 9.14 -3.85 12.74
C PHE A 23 8.46 -2.97 11.69
N VAL A 24 8.11 -1.77 12.11
CA VAL A 24 7.96 -0.64 11.21
C VAL A 24 9.38 -0.12 11.06
N SER A 25 10.19 -0.72 10.19
CA SER A 25 11.33 0.04 9.75
C SER A 25 10.73 1.24 9.02
N ASP A 26 11.04 2.44 9.49
CA ASP A 26 11.27 3.55 8.60
C ASP A 26 12.38 3.07 7.63
N PHE A 27 12.03 2.21 6.66
CA PHE A 27 12.56 2.43 5.32
C PHE A 27 12.33 3.91 5.15
N ALA A 28 13.40 4.66 4.92
CA ALA A 28 13.29 6.09 4.72
C ALA A 28 12.46 6.26 3.44
N LEU A 29 11.15 6.12 3.59
CA LEU A 29 10.15 6.80 2.82
C LEU A 29 10.70 8.21 2.82
N PRO A 30 10.99 8.78 1.64
CA PRO A 30 11.36 10.18 1.53
C PRO A 30 10.59 10.98 2.58
N SER A 31 11.21 11.92 3.29
CA SER A 31 10.54 12.71 4.34
C SER A 31 9.21 13.36 3.89
N GLU A 32 9.03 13.44 2.56
CA GLU A 32 7.85 13.86 1.80
C GLU A 32 6.68 12.83 1.78
N LEU A 33 6.93 11.58 2.15
CA LEU A 33 6.01 10.44 2.21
C LEU A 33 5.54 10.17 3.65
N THR A 34 5.05 11.21 4.34
CA THR A 34 4.41 11.03 5.64
C THR A 34 2.89 11.08 5.50
N SER A 35 2.22 9.95 5.75
CA SER A 35 0.74 9.94 5.82
C SER A 35 0.28 10.66 7.09
N SER A 36 -0.85 11.37 6.99
CA SER A 36 -1.56 11.94 8.15
C SER A 36 -2.96 11.34 8.24
N GLY A 37 -3.15 10.45 9.22
CA GLY A 37 -4.40 9.71 9.41
C GLY A 37 -4.32 8.72 10.59
N PRO A 38 -5.38 7.91 10.81
CA PRO A 38 -5.44 6.97 11.92
C PRO A 38 -4.29 5.95 11.90
N LEU A 39 -3.85 5.47 10.72
CA LEU A 39 -2.72 4.56 10.64
C LEU A 39 -1.43 5.24 11.10
N SER A 40 -1.13 6.45 10.61
CA SER A 40 0.01 7.26 11.05
C SER A 40 0.03 7.49 12.57
N SER A 41 -1.12 7.84 13.15
CA SER A 41 -1.26 8.02 14.60
C SER A 41 -1.01 6.72 15.37
N LEU A 42 -1.59 5.61 14.91
CA LEU A 42 -1.39 4.30 15.53
C LEU A 42 0.06 3.81 15.38
N THR A 43 0.70 4.05 14.23
CA THR A 43 2.12 3.75 14.04
C THR A 43 2.99 4.54 15.02
N LYS A 44 2.70 5.82 15.27
CA LYS A 44 3.43 6.61 16.27
C LYS A 44 3.22 6.13 17.71
N SER A 45 2.03 5.64 18.03
CA SER A 45 1.68 5.22 19.41
C SER A 45 2.02 3.75 19.71
N TYR A 46 1.93 2.87 18.72
CA TYR A 46 2.03 1.42 18.88
C TYR A 46 3.09 0.79 17.97
N GLY A 47 3.48 1.45 16.88
CA GLY A 47 4.62 1.04 16.09
C GLY A 47 5.89 1.19 16.93
N ALA A 48 6.75 0.17 16.87
CA ALA A 48 8.08 0.31 17.44
C ALA A 48 8.85 1.34 16.62
N THR A 49 9.04 2.55 17.14
CA THR A 49 10.02 3.50 16.61
C THR A 49 11.40 2.96 16.95
N MET A 50 11.97 2.16 16.06
CA MET A 50 13.35 1.72 16.19
C MET A 50 14.26 2.92 15.95
N ASN A 51 14.77 3.47 17.05
CA ASN A 51 15.88 4.40 17.08
C ASN A 51 17.20 3.64 16.90
N ASP A 52 17.27 2.75 15.90
CA ASP A 52 18.43 1.89 15.66
C ASP A 52 18.93 2.07 14.23
N ASP A 53 19.87 3.01 14.08
CA ASP A 53 20.77 3.11 12.94
C ASP A 53 21.38 1.75 12.55
N VAL A 54 21.50 0.82 13.49
CA VAL A 54 22.02 -0.54 13.30
C VAL A 54 21.05 -1.40 12.48
N TYR A 55 19.76 -1.47 12.84
CA TYR A 55 18.78 -2.28 12.12
C TYR A 55 18.47 -1.72 10.74
N GLN A 56 18.41 -0.38 10.61
CA GLN A 56 18.32 0.24 9.30
C GLN A 56 19.51 -0.15 8.43
N LYS A 57 20.75 -0.01 8.92
CA LYS A 57 21.96 -0.42 8.17
C LYS A 57 21.97 -1.90 7.79
N THR A 58 21.52 -2.79 8.67
CA THR A 58 21.46 -4.24 8.41
C THR A 58 20.35 -4.62 7.43
N LEU A 59 19.22 -3.91 7.42
CA LEU A 59 18.15 -4.11 6.44
C LEU A 59 18.51 -3.51 5.08
N TYR A 60 19.17 -2.35 5.05
CA TYR A 60 19.66 -1.73 3.82
C TYR A 60 20.70 -2.61 3.10
N SER A 61 21.44 -3.44 3.84
CA SER A 61 22.42 -4.40 3.30
C SER A 61 21.86 -5.81 3.08
N SER A 62 20.58 -6.04 3.36
CA SER A 62 19.96 -7.36 3.17
C SER A 62 19.72 -7.65 1.68
N PRO A 63 20.07 -8.85 1.18
CA PRO A 63 19.76 -9.26 -0.18
C PRO A 63 18.24 -9.34 -0.43
N ASN A 64 17.43 -9.46 0.64
CA ASN A 64 15.97 -9.54 0.57
C ASN A 64 15.28 -8.20 0.87
N ARG A 65 16.00 -7.08 0.78
CA ARG A 65 15.48 -5.75 1.13
C ARG A 65 14.20 -5.41 0.37
N GLU A 66 14.17 -5.59 -0.95
CA GLU A 66 12.99 -5.24 -1.76
C GLU A 66 11.77 -6.09 -1.39
N LEU A 67 11.95 -7.37 -1.05
CA LEU A 67 10.88 -8.24 -0.57
C LEU A 67 10.30 -7.74 0.76
N LEU A 68 11.16 -7.31 1.69
CA LEU A 68 10.74 -6.77 2.98
C LEU A 68 10.01 -5.43 2.82
N VAL A 69 10.49 -4.55 1.93
CA VAL A 69 9.81 -3.28 1.59
C VAL A 69 8.44 -3.56 0.97
N SER A 70 8.35 -4.50 0.04
CA SER A 70 7.08 -4.91 -0.59
C SER A 70 6.07 -5.38 0.45
N ALA A 71 6.47 -6.31 1.34
CA ALA A 71 5.59 -6.83 2.39
C ALA A 71 5.14 -5.74 3.36
N TYR A 72 6.02 -4.79 3.69
CA TYR A 72 5.68 -3.66 4.52
C TYR A 72 4.62 -2.77 3.87
N LEU A 73 4.80 -2.39 2.60
CA LEU A 73 3.86 -1.54 1.86
C LEU A 73 2.49 -2.22 1.70
N GLU A 74 2.47 -3.50 1.36
CA GLU A 74 1.24 -4.33 1.32
C GLU A 74 0.51 -4.31 2.66
N THR A 75 1.27 -4.42 3.76
CA THR A 75 0.71 -4.37 5.11
C THR A 75 0.09 -3.00 5.42
N GLN A 76 0.73 -1.89 5.02
CA GLN A 76 0.16 -0.55 5.23
C GLN A 76 -1.12 -0.30 4.41
N ILE A 77 -1.17 -0.82 3.17
CA ILE A 77 -2.39 -0.80 2.34
C ILE A 77 -3.51 -1.57 3.04
N GLN A 78 -3.22 -2.76 3.57
CA GLN A 78 -4.22 -3.55 4.28
C GLN A 78 -4.70 -2.88 5.57
N ARG A 79 -3.79 -2.31 6.36
CA ARG A 79 -4.14 -1.61 7.61
C ARG A 79 -4.97 -0.36 7.35
N SER A 80 -4.60 0.45 6.36
CA SER A 80 -5.39 1.63 5.97
C SER A 80 -6.79 1.25 5.49
N ARG A 81 -6.94 0.11 4.79
CA ARG A 81 -8.24 -0.46 4.42
C ARG A 81 -9.07 -0.85 5.65
N ILE A 82 -8.49 -1.58 6.61
CA ILE A 82 -9.18 -2.00 7.85
C ILE A 82 -9.59 -0.79 8.70
N LEU A 83 -8.75 0.24 8.74
CA LEU A 83 -9.01 1.48 9.45
C LEU A 83 -9.95 2.44 8.70
N HIS A 84 -10.47 2.02 7.54
CA HIS A 84 -11.35 2.80 6.68
C HIS A 84 -10.78 4.19 6.32
N SER A 85 -9.45 4.28 6.19
CA SER A 85 -8.72 5.51 5.92
C SER A 85 -8.44 5.64 4.42
N SER A 86 -9.38 6.24 3.68
CA SER A 86 -9.28 6.41 2.22
C SER A 86 -8.01 7.15 1.78
N ARG A 87 -7.67 8.23 2.50
CA ARG A 87 -6.47 9.03 2.24
C ARG A 87 -5.18 8.25 2.44
N GLU A 88 -5.10 7.46 3.50
CA GLU A 88 -3.91 6.65 3.76
C GLU A 88 -3.83 5.45 2.81
N TYR A 89 -4.97 4.86 2.45
CA TYR A 89 -5.02 3.83 1.42
C TYR A 89 -4.48 4.34 0.09
N TYR A 90 -4.97 5.49 -0.36
CA TYR A 90 -4.50 6.16 -1.57
C TYR A 90 -2.99 6.41 -1.53
N PHE A 91 -2.51 6.97 -0.42
CA PHE A 91 -1.11 7.27 -0.21
C PHE A 91 -0.21 6.01 -0.24
N TRP A 92 -0.59 4.96 0.50
CA TRP A 92 0.21 3.73 0.58
C TRP A 92 0.19 2.94 -0.73
N LEU A 93 -0.94 2.94 -1.43
CA LEU A 93 -1.05 2.27 -2.72
C LEU A 93 -0.21 2.96 -3.80
N THR A 94 -0.26 4.28 -3.92
CA THR A 94 0.58 5.01 -4.90
C THR A 94 2.07 4.91 -4.53
N SER A 95 2.40 4.88 -3.24
CA SER A 95 3.77 4.61 -2.77
C SER A 95 4.24 3.21 -3.17
N PHE A 96 3.36 2.21 -3.08
CA PHE A 96 3.66 0.85 -3.51
C PHE A 96 3.86 0.75 -5.03
N VAL A 97 3.04 1.44 -5.82
CA VAL A 97 3.21 1.51 -7.28
C VAL A 97 4.55 2.16 -7.65
N ARG A 98 4.95 3.28 -7.00
CA ARG A 98 6.27 3.91 -7.20
C ARG A 98 7.41 2.95 -6.86
N PHE A 99 7.29 2.22 -5.76
CA PHE A 99 8.28 1.22 -5.37
C PHE A 99 8.37 0.10 -6.42
N LEU A 100 7.24 -0.49 -6.83
CA LEU A 100 7.23 -1.58 -7.81
C LEU A 100 7.81 -1.14 -9.16
N ALA A 101 7.49 0.09 -9.61
CA ALA A 101 7.99 0.65 -10.86
C ALA A 101 9.52 0.77 -10.90
N SER A 102 10.15 1.02 -9.75
CA SER A 102 11.60 1.14 -9.59
C SER A 102 12.29 -0.14 -9.07
N SER A 103 11.52 -1.15 -8.64
CA SER A 103 12.05 -2.39 -8.06
C SER A 103 12.64 -3.35 -9.10
N SER A 104 13.52 -4.22 -8.61
CA SER A 104 14.08 -5.36 -9.36
C SER A 104 13.38 -6.69 -9.08
N LEU A 105 12.24 -6.66 -8.36
CA LEU A 105 11.47 -7.85 -8.02
C LEU A 105 10.95 -8.57 -9.28
N ASP A 106 11.16 -9.88 -9.34
CA ASP A 106 10.73 -10.73 -10.46
C ASP A 106 9.21 -10.69 -10.69
N ASP A 107 8.43 -10.55 -9.61
CA ASP A 107 6.97 -10.53 -9.65
C ASP A 107 6.36 -9.12 -9.81
N LYS A 108 7.18 -8.07 -9.99
CA LYS A 108 6.71 -6.67 -10.02
C LYS A 108 5.62 -6.43 -11.06
N SER A 109 5.76 -6.98 -12.26
CA SER A 109 4.80 -6.79 -13.37
C SER A 109 3.45 -7.43 -13.06
N LEU A 110 3.46 -8.59 -12.40
CA LEU A 110 2.24 -9.29 -11.97
C LEU A 110 1.53 -8.48 -10.88
N LYS A 111 2.27 -7.96 -9.90
CA LYS A 111 1.71 -7.13 -8.83
C LYS A 111 1.12 -5.82 -9.37
N LEU A 112 1.86 -5.12 -10.25
CA LEU A 112 1.38 -3.91 -10.90
C LEU A 112 0.11 -4.16 -11.70
N LYS A 113 0.07 -5.24 -12.49
CA LYS A 113 -1.13 -5.64 -13.22
C LYS A 113 -2.31 -5.89 -12.27
N SER A 114 -2.10 -6.67 -11.21
CA SER A 114 -3.16 -6.97 -10.24
C SER A 114 -3.72 -5.70 -9.56
N ILE A 115 -2.87 -4.71 -9.28
CA ILE A 115 -3.30 -3.42 -8.71
C ILE A 115 -4.15 -2.65 -9.74
N LEU A 116 -3.67 -2.54 -10.97
CA LEU A 116 -4.36 -1.79 -12.03
C LEU A 116 -5.69 -2.44 -12.41
N ASP A 117 -5.73 -3.78 -12.56
CA ASP A 117 -6.96 -4.54 -12.79
C ASP A 117 -7.99 -4.25 -11.69
N HIS A 118 -7.57 -4.31 -10.43
CA HIS A 118 -8.45 -4.02 -9.29
C HIS A 118 -8.99 -2.59 -9.32
N VAL A 119 -8.14 -1.59 -9.55
CA VAL A 119 -8.58 -0.18 -9.61
C VAL A 119 -9.48 0.07 -10.83
N ALA A 120 -9.13 -0.48 -11.98
CA ALA A 120 -9.89 -0.34 -13.23
C ALA A 120 -11.27 -0.99 -13.14
N GLU A 121 -11.39 -2.15 -12.49
CA GLU A 121 -12.69 -2.79 -12.23
C GLU A 121 -13.63 -1.84 -11.46
N HIS A 122 -13.11 -1.06 -10.52
CA HIS A 122 -13.90 -0.12 -9.71
C HIS A 122 -14.29 1.15 -10.50
N VAL A 123 -13.53 1.51 -11.53
CA VAL A 123 -13.90 2.57 -12.49
C VAL A 123 -15.02 2.11 -13.44
N HIS A 124 -14.86 0.91 -14.01
CA HIS A 124 -15.69 0.41 -15.11
C HIS A 124 -16.91 -0.40 -14.64
N SER A 125 -16.95 -0.82 -13.38
CA SER A 125 -18.09 -1.55 -12.81
C SER A 125 -19.37 -0.72 -12.91
N THR A 126 -20.42 -1.29 -13.50
CA THR A 126 -21.77 -0.75 -13.31
C THR A 126 -22.18 -0.96 -11.85
N PRO A 127 -23.03 -0.11 -11.25
CA PRO A 127 -23.50 -0.30 -9.89
C PRO A 127 -24.46 -1.48 -9.84
N THR A 128 -23.92 -2.69 -9.96
CA THR A 128 -24.63 -3.95 -9.80
C THR A 128 -24.00 -4.67 -8.62
N ASN A 129 -24.81 -4.79 -7.57
CA ASN A 129 -24.60 -5.54 -6.33
C ASN A 129 -23.39 -6.49 -6.31
N SER A 130 -22.19 -5.98 -6.06
CA SER A 130 -21.10 -6.78 -5.52
C SER A 130 -21.20 -6.71 -4.00
N ASN A 131 -21.95 -7.66 -3.46
CA ASN A 131 -21.79 -8.06 -2.08
C ASN A 131 -20.30 -8.37 -1.86
N ILE A 132 -19.72 -7.81 -0.80
CA ILE A 132 -18.41 -8.15 -0.21
C ILE A 132 -17.21 -7.45 -0.86
N ASN A 133 -16.94 -6.22 -0.42
CA ASN A 133 -15.66 -5.81 0.19
C ASN A 133 -15.70 -4.31 0.46
N PHE A 134 -15.12 -3.86 1.57
CA PHE A 134 -15.01 -2.42 1.84
C PHE A 134 -14.22 -1.77 0.69
N MET A 135 -14.88 -0.86 -0.02
CA MET A 135 -14.25 0.04 -0.99
C MET A 135 -13.63 1.22 -0.23
N PRO A 136 -12.29 1.32 -0.18
CA PRO A 136 -11.63 2.42 0.52
C PRO A 136 -11.90 3.79 -0.12
N LEU A 137 -12.29 3.83 -1.38
CA LEU A 137 -12.72 5.04 -2.09
C LEU A 137 -14.22 4.98 -2.35
N LYS A 138 -14.92 6.11 -2.21
CA LYS A 138 -16.39 6.15 -2.14
C LYS A 138 -17.06 6.27 -3.50
N ASN A 139 -16.35 6.77 -4.50
CA ASN A 139 -16.92 7.06 -5.80
C ASN A 139 -15.95 6.67 -6.93
N LYS A 140 -16.51 6.54 -8.13
CA LYS A 140 -15.75 6.19 -9.33
C LYS A 140 -14.68 7.23 -9.67
N ASP A 141 -14.94 8.50 -9.38
CA ASP A 141 -14.02 9.59 -9.67
C ASP A 141 -12.72 9.47 -8.83
N GLU A 142 -12.83 9.06 -7.57
CA GLU A 142 -11.67 8.79 -6.72
C GLU A 142 -10.85 7.60 -7.26
N TYR A 143 -11.51 6.53 -7.71
CA TYR A 143 -10.84 5.40 -8.35
C TYR A 143 -10.19 5.79 -9.70
N GLN A 144 -10.85 6.64 -10.48
CA GLN A 144 -10.31 7.17 -11.74
C GLN A 144 -9.07 8.04 -11.47
N ASN A 145 -9.12 8.90 -10.46
CA ASN A 145 -7.98 9.72 -10.05
C ASN A 145 -6.80 8.87 -9.57
N LEU A 146 -7.08 7.82 -8.79
CA LEU A 146 -6.07 6.85 -8.37
C LEU A 146 -5.46 6.13 -9.57
N LEU A 147 -6.28 5.65 -10.52
CA LEU A 147 -5.81 5.00 -11.74
C LEU A 147 -4.90 5.94 -12.54
N ASN A 148 -5.33 7.18 -12.75
CA ASN A 148 -4.56 8.20 -13.47
C ASN A 148 -3.21 8.49 -12.80
N GLU A 149 -3.16 8.56 -11.47
CA GLU A 149 -1.90 8.75 -10.75
C GLU A 149 -0.99 7.53 -10.91
N CYS A 150 -1.52 6.31 -10.79
CA CYS A 150 -0.75 5.09 -11.01
C CYS A 150 -0.16 5.04 -12.43
N LEU A 151 -0.96 5.37 -13.45
CA LEU A 151 -0.47 5.42 -14.84
C LEU A 151 0.59 6.52 -15.02
N THR A 152 0.41 7.68 -14.40
CA THR A 152 1.39 8.77 -14.45
C THR A 152 2.72 8.37 -13.81
N ILE A 153 2.68 7.66 -12.68
CA ILE A 153 3.88 7.10 -12.04
C ILE A 153 4.57 6.14 -13.02
N LEU A 154 3.83 5.20 -13.60
CA LEU A 154 4.38 4.17 -14.48
C LEU A 154 4.93 4.71 -15.81
N ARG A 155 4.33 5.77 -16.38
CA ARG A 155 4.85 6.42 -17.59
C ARG A 155 6.26 6.97 -17.44
N ASN A 156 6.68 7.30 -16.21
CA ASN A 156 8.02 7.79 -15.93
C ASN A 156 9.06 6.65 -15.85
N HIS A 157 8.66 5.40 -16.05
CA HIS A 157 9.52 4.21 -16.01
C HIS A 157 9.41 3.42 -17.33
N ASP A 158 10.51 3.32 -18.07
CA ASP A 158 10.57 2.76 -19.44
C ASP A 158 9.99 1.33 -19.55
N ASP A 159 10.21 0.51 -18.50
CA ASP A 159 9.80 -0.90 -18.44
C ASP A 159 8.27 -1.12 -18.32
N ALA A 160 7.49 -0.08 -18.01
CA ALA A 160 6.05 -0.18 -17.78
C ALA A 160 5.18 0.30 -18.96
N SER A 161 5.80 0.73 -20.06
CA SER A 161 5.12 1.33 -21.23
C SER A 161 4.02 0.45 -21.84
N THR A 162 4.25 -0.85 -21.98
CA THR A 162 3.26 -1.82 -22.50
C THR A 162 2.08 -2.01 -21.57
N LEU A 163 2.32 -1.96 -20.26
CA LEU A 163 1.26 -2.06 -19.25
C LEU A 163 0.40 -0.81 -19.24
N VAL A 164 1.01 0.38 -19.33
CA VAL A 164 0.29 1.67 -19.39
C VAL A 164 -0.68 1.71 -20.58
N GLN A 165 -0.23 1.32 -21.77
CA GLN A 165 -1.06 1.31 -22.99
C GLN A 165 -2.31 0.42 -22.88
N HIS A 166 -2.32 -0.58 -21.99
CA HIS A 166 -3.48 -1.45 -21.81
C HIS A 166 -4.64 -0.79 -21.07
N TYR A 167 -4.36 0.21 -20.23
CA TYR A 167 -5.34 0.86 -19.34
C TYR A 167 -5.65 2.31 -19.74
N GLU A 168 -5.10 2.79 -20.86
CA GLU A 168 -5.48 4.04 -21.54
C GLU A 168 -6.71 3.82 -22.44
#